data_AF-A0A1H1RS04-F1
#
_entry.id   AF-A0A1H1RS04-F1
#
_cell.length_a   1.000
_cell.length_b   1.000
_cell.length_c   1.000
_cell.angle_alpha   90.00
_cell.angle_beta   90.00
_cell.angle_gamma   90.00
#
_symmetry.space_group_name_H-M   'P 1'
#
loop_
_entity.id
_entity.type
_entity.pdbx_description
1 polymer ?
#
loop_
_entity_poly.entity_id
_entity_poly.type
_entity_poly.pdbx_seq_one_letter_code
_entity_poly.pdbx_strand_id
1 'polypeptide(L)'
;MTTPDGAQPAWLTPRHAAPVSARVAQSDPVLDPQRPLRMELAALRHQVAGVTSCIIAGVDGLLVLFDSRSDHEPHDVAAMAAAAHGISRTCGSALNQGGFQEVTIRNQNGCLAVYGVGDLSLLAVVGDGTVNVARLHLEARPVLGRLAALLEGDSRNRNFTR
;
A
#
# COMPACT_ATOMS: atom_id res chain seq x y z
N MET A 1 -17.18 -4.09 81.96
CA MET A 1 -18.48 -4.07 81.27
C MET A 1 -18.39 -3.00 80.20
N THR A 2 -17.80 -3.37 79.06
CA THR A 2 -17.63 -2.59 77.82
C THR A 2 -17.44 -3.63 76.71
N THR A 3 -18.22 -3.43 75.64
CA THR A 3 -18.48 -4.30 74.47
C THR A 3 -17.31 -4.31 73.45
N PRO A 4 -17.37 -5.16 72.40
CA PRO A 4 -16.24 -5.94 71.90
C PRO A 4 -15.49 -5.30 70.73
N ASP A 5 -14.22 -5.69 70.58
CA ASP A 5 -13.40 -5.38 69.40
C ASP A 5 -13.43 -6.57 68.42
N GLY A 6 -13.50 -6.23 67.13
CA GLY A 6 -13.91 -7.08 66.04
C GLY A 6 -12.79 -7.97 65.51
N ALA A 7 -13.04 -9.28 65.50
CA ALA A 7 -12.23 -10.23 64.75
C ALA A 7 -13.00 -10.63 63.46
N GLN A 8 -12.39 -10.34 62.32
CA GLN A 8 -12.94 -10.43 60.97
C GLN A 8 -13.17 -11.88 60.51
N PRO A 9 -14.21 -12.18 59.71
CA PRO A 9 -14.40 -13.50 59.13
C PRO A 9 -13.49 -13.75 57.91
N ALA A 10 -12.94 -14.96 57.87
CA ALA A 10 -12.13 -15.49 56.79
C ALA A 10 -13.00 -16.01 55.64
N TRP A 11 -13.07 -15.25 54.54
CA TRP A 11 -13.26 -15.75 53.18
C TRP A 11 -13.20 -14.56 52.21
N LEU A 12 -12.22 -14.56 51.30
CA LEU A 12 -12.28 -13.94 49.97
C LEU A 12 -10.98 -14.32 49.25
N THR A 13 -11.06 -15.40 48.50
CA THR A 13 -10.10 -15.83 47.49
C THR A 13 -9.81 -14.71 46.49
N PRO A 14 -8.58 -14.59 45.95
CA PRO A 14 -8.33 -13.70 44.82
C PRO A 14 -9.08 -14.24 43.60
N ARG A 15 -10.25 -13.67 43.29
CA ARG A 15 -10.91 -13.93 42.02
C ARG A 15 -10.10 -13.24 40.94
N HIS A 16 -9.35 -14.06 40.19
CA HIS A 16 -8.81 -13.78 38.86
C HIS A 16 -9.59 -12.64 38.17
N ALA A 17 -8.95 -11.48 38.00
CA ALA A 17 -9.42 -10.49 37.06
C ALA A 17 -9.38 -11.13 35.67
N ALA A 18 -10.55 -11.38 35.08
CA ALA A 18 -10.66 -11.74 33.68
C ALA A 18 -9.95 -10.66 32.85
N PRO A 19 -9.20 -11.01 31.79
CA PRO A 19 -8.72 -9.99 30.88
C PRO A 19 -9.94 -9.28 30.32
N VAL A 20 -10.05 -7.98 30.62
CA VAL A 20 -10.87 -7.05 29.85
C VAL A 20 -10.48 -7.33 28.41
N SER A 21 -11.41 -7.94 27.66
CA SER A 21 -11.25 -8.16 26.23
C SER A 21 -10.81 -6.82 25.67
N ALA A 22 -9.54 -6.78 25.25
CA ALA A 22 -9.07 -5.75 24.37
C ALA A 22 -10.04 -5.83 23.20
N ARG A 23 -11.00 -4.91 23.19
CA ARG A 23 -11.69 -4.51 21.99
C ARG A 23 -10.54 -4.15 21.06
N VAL A 24 -10.14 -5.12 20.25
CA VAL A 24 -9.55 -4.87 18.95
C VAL A 24 -10.38 -3.72 18.44
N ALA A 25 -9.73 -2.57 18.25
CA ALA A 25 -10.29 -1.46 17.54
C ALA A 25 -10.61 -2.01 16.14
N GLN A 26 -11.76 -2.65 16.04
CA GLN A 26 -12.38 -3.10 14.83
C GLN A 26 -12.78 -1.77 14.19
N SER A 27 -11.85 -1.23 13.42
CA SER A 27 -12.11 -0.13 12.51
C SER A 27 -13.36 -0.51 11.74
N ASP A 28 -14.39 0.32 11.83
CA ASP A 28 -15.66 0.06 11.15
C ASP A 28 -15.37 -0.30 9.68
N PRO A 29 -15.77 -1.49 9.19
CA PRO A 29 -15.41 -1.98 7.84
C PRO A 29 -16.02 -1.14 6.70
N VAL A 30 -16.77 -0.08 7.04
CA VAL A 30 -17.49 0.80 6.14
C VAL A 30 -16.66 2.03 5.72
N LEU A 31 -15.53 2.34 6.37
CA LEU A 31 -14.71 3.50 6.00
C LEU A 31 -13.20 3.21 5.94
N ASP A 32 -12.77 2.18 5.22
CA ASP A 32 -11.38 2.13 4.76
C ASP A 32 -11.25 3.05 3.52
N PRO A 33 -10.67 4.28 3.66
CA PRO A 33 -10.54 5.21 2.54
C PRO A 33 -9.67 4.65 1.41
N GLN A 34 -8.80 3.67 1.70
CA GLN A 34 -7.91 3.04 0.73
C GLN A 34 -8.56 1.84 0.04
N ARG A 35 -9.76 1.42 0.44
CA ARG A 35 -10.45 0.26 -0.14
C ARG A 35 -10.56 0.33 -1.67
N PRO A 36 -10.94 1.46 -2.29
CA PRO A 36 -11.00 1.55 -3.76
C PRO A 36 -9.62 1.34 -4.41
N LEU A 37 -8.55 1.88 -3.81
CA LEU A 37 -7.19 1.66 -4.31
C LEU A 37 -6.77 0.19 -4.23
N ARG A 38 -7.06 -0.47 -3.11
CA ARG A 38 -6.78 -1.90 -2.94
C ARG A 38 -7.51 -2.75 -3.98
N MET A 39 -8.76 -2.39 -4.29
CA MET A 39 -9.55 -3.07 -5.33
C MET A 39 -8.93 -2.90 -6.72
N GLU A 40 -8.47 -1.71 -7.07
CA GLU A 40 -7.78 -1.47 -8.35
C GLU A 40 -6.48 -2.27 -8.47
N LEU A 41 -5.65 -2.29 -7.42
CA LEU A 41 -4.41 -3.08 -7.43
C LEU A 41 -4.68 -4.57 -7.57
N ALA A 42 -5.63 -5.09 -6.79
CA ALA A 42 -6.04 -6.48 -6.87
C ALA A 42 -6.60 -6.81 -8.26
N ALA A 43 -7.45 -5.95 -8.82
CA ALA A 43 -7.99 -6.16 -10.15
C ALA A 43 -6.89 -6.23 -11.21
N LEU A 44 -5.89 -5.33 -11.17
CA LEU A 44 -4.77 -5.35 -12.10
C LEU A 44 -3.95 -6.64 -11.98
N ARG A 45 -3.63 -7.07 -10.74
CA ARG A 45 -2.89 -8.32 -10.50
C ARG A 45 -3.64 -9.54 -11.04
N HIS A 46 -4.97 -9.58 -10.95
CA HIS A 46 -5.76 -10.71 -11.46
C HIS A 46 -5.94 -10.68 -12.98
N GLN A 47 -5.96 -9.50 -13.61
CA GLN A 47 -6.16 -9.37 -15.07
C GLN A 47 -4.92 -9.78 -15.88
N VAL A 48 -3.73 -9.61 -15.31
CA VAL A 48 -2.45 -9.90 -15.99
C VAL A 48 -1.79 -11.12 -15.36
N ALA A 49 -1.83 -12.25 -16.06
CA ALA A 49 -1.11 -13.45 -15.65
C ALA A 49 0.40 -13.15 -15.51
N GLY A 50 1.00 -13.70 -14.45
CA GLY A 50 2.40 -13.48 -14.10
C GLY A 50 2.68 -12.22 -13.27
N VAL A 51 1.68 -11.35 -13.04
CA VAL A 51 1.84 -10.26 -12.05
C VAL A 51 1.78 -10.84 -10.64
N THR A 52 2.85 -10.59 -9.87
CA THR A 52 2.99 -11.07 -8.50
C THR A 52 2.62 -10.00 -7.49
N SER A 53 2.94 -8.72 -7.78
CA SER A 53 2.72 -7.61 -6.84
C SER A 53 2.40 -6.30 -7.54
N CYS A 54 1.52 -5.53 -6.94
CA CYS A 54 1.20 -4.15 -7.32
C CYS A 54 1.37 -3.24 -6.09
N ILE A 55 2.06 -2.11 -6.25
CA ILE A 55 2.43 -1.20 -5.16
C ILE A 55 2.14 0.23 -5.59
N ILE A 56 1.48 1.02 -4.73
CA ILE A 56 1.47 2.49 -4.83
C ILE A 56 2.54 3.03 -3.90
N ALA A 57 3.42 3.84 -4.47
CA ALA A 57 4.50 4.52 -3.76
C ALA A 57 4.49 6.01 -4.06
N GLY A 58 5.04 6.82 -3.15
CA GLY A 58 5.39 8.20 -3.45
C GLY A 58 6.62 8.27 -4.35
N VAL A 59 6.80 9.39 -5.04
CA VAL A 59 8.03 9.69 -5.78
C VAL A 59 9.27 9.81 -4.87
N ASP A 60 9.05 9.88 -3.56
CA ASP A 60 10.06 9.85 -2.47
C ASP A 60 10.41 8.43 -1.99
N GLY A 61 9.72 7.40 -2.50
CA GLY A 61 9.94 6.00 -2.12
C GLY A 61 9.13 5.54 -0.91
N LEU A 62 8.24 6.37 -0.38
CA LEU A 62 7.36 5.95 0.72
C LEU A 62 6.22 5.07 0.22
N LEU A 63 6.05 3.92 0.87
CA LEU A 63 4.96 2.99 0.58
C LEU A 63 3.61 3.59 0.98
N VAL A 64 2.65 3.61 0.06
CA VAL A 64 1.27 4.05 0.34
C VAL A 64 0.36 2.84 0.56
N LEU A 65 0.35 1.91 -0.39
CA LEU A 65 -0.39 0.65 -0.28
C LEU A 65 0.20 -0.40 -1.23
N PHE A 66 -0.12 -1.67 -0.98
CA PHE A 66 0.28 -2.77 -1.84
C PHE A 66 -0.76 -3.88 -1.86
N ASP A 67 -0.70 -4.69 -2.92
CA ASP A 67 -1.34 -6.00 -3.06
C ASP A 67 -0.27 -6.95 -3.64
N SER A 68 0.11 -7.98 -2.87
CA SER A 68 1.25 -8.85 -3.19
C SER A 68 0.89 -10.32 -2.99
N ARG A 69 1.40 -11.18 -3.87
CA ARG A 69 1.48 -12.64 -3.71
C ARG A 69 2.91 -13.14 -3.46
N SER A 70 3.89 -12.26 -3.51
CA SER A 70 5.30 -12.59 -3.31
C SER A 70 5.79 -12.16 -1.93
N ASP A 71 6.87 -12.80 -1.46
CA ASP A 71 7.53 -12.46 -0.19
C ASP A 71 8.50 -11.26 -0.30
N HIS A 72 8.48 -10.52 -1.41
CA HIS A 72 9.27 -9.30 -1.53
C HIS A 72 8.79 -8.24 -0.53
N GLU A 73 9.73 -7.59 0.15
CA GLU A 73 9.43 -6.49 1.07
C GLU A 73 8.86 -5.29 0.30
N PRO A 74 7.60 -4.88 0.54
CA PRO A 74 6.96 -3.83 -0.25
C PRO A 74 7.65 -2.46 -0.17
N HIS A 75 8.29 -2.16 0.96
CA HIS A 75 9.06 -0.92 1.13
C HIS A 75 10.28 -0.87 0.20
N ASP A 76 10.96 -1.99 -0.01
CA ASP A 76 12.10 -2.06 -0.92
C ASP A 76 11.65 -1.83 -2.37
N VAL A 77 10.50 -2.39 -2.76
CA VAL A 77 9.93 -2.15 -4.10
C VAL A 77 9.52 -0.70 -4.30
N ALA A 78 8.95 -0.05 -3.27
CA ALA A 78 8.63 1.37 -3.31
C ALA A 78 9.90 2.24 -3.49
N ALA A 79 10.97 1.94 -2.76
CA ALA A 79 12.26 2.63 -2.91
C ALA A 79 12.87 2.43 -4.31
N MET A 80 12.85 1.19 -4.82
CA MET A 80 13.31 0.89 -6.19
C MET A 80 12.50 1.65 -7.25
N ALA A 81 11.18 1.74 -7.07
CA ALA A 81 10.31 2.49 -7.98
C ALA A 81 10.66 3.99 -8.00
N ALA A 82 10.87 4.60 -6.84
CA ALA A 82 11.30 6.00 -6.74
C ALA A 82 12.68 6.23 -7.35
N ALA A 83 13.63 5.31 -7.16
CA ALA A 83 14.94 5.39 -7.78
C ALA A 83 14.86 5.30 -9.32
N ALA A 84 14.10 4.33 -9.85
CA ALA A 84 13.88 4.17 -11.29
C ALA A 84 13.19 5.40 -11.90
N HIS A 85 12.21 5.98 -11.20
CA HIS A 85 11.57 7.24 -11.56
C HIS A 85 12.58 8.40 -11.62
N GLY A 86 13.45 8.54 -10.61
CA GLY A 86 14.47 9.59 -10.57
C GLY A 86 15.44 9.53 -11.75
N ILE A 87 15.94 8.33 -12.09
CA ILE A 87 16.80 8.11 -13.26
C ILE A 87 16.05 8.45 -14.55
N SER A 88 14.83 7.95 -14.69
CA SER A 88 14.03 8.15 -15.91
C SER A 88 13.66 9.62 -16.15
N ARG A 89 13.31 10.35 -15.09
CA ARG A 89 13.07 11.80 -15.13
C ARG A 89 14.33 12.56 -15.54
N THR A 90 15.48 12.16 -15.01
CA THR A 90 16.78 12.76 -15.36
C THR A 90 17.10 12.52 -16.84
N CYS A 91 16.86 11.31 -17.33
CA CYS A 91 17.00 10.95 -18.74
C CYS A 91 16.08 11.78 -19.65
N GLY A 92 14.79 11.89 -19.31
CA GLY A 92 13.82 12.69 -20.08
C GLY A 92 14.19 14.17 -20.15
N SER A 93 14.71 14.72 -19.06
CA SER A 93 15.25 16.09 -19.03
C SER A 93 16.48 16.24 -19.94
N ALA A 94 17.46 15.35 -19.80
CA ALA A 94 18.69 15.40 -20.59
C ALA A 94 18.45 15.24 -22.10
N LEU A 95 17.41 14.49 -22.49
CA LEU A 95 17.05 14.25 -23.89
C LEU A 95 15.97 15.22 -24.42
N ASN A 96 15.49 16.16 -23.61
CA ASN A 96 14.37 17.07 -23.94
C ASN A 96 13.08 16.34 -24.36
N GLN A 97 12.76 15.23 -23.69
CA GLN A 97 11.59 14.39 -24.00
C GLN A 97 10.39 14.62 -23.07
N GLY A 98 10.49 15.59 -22.16
CA GLY A 98 9.41 15.95 -21.23
C GLY A 98 9.38 15.08 -19.97
N GLY A 99 8.19 15.00 -19.36
CA GLY A 99 7.97 14.34 -18.07
C GLY A 99 8.04 12.81 -18.14
N PHE A 100 8.33 12.19 -16.99
CA PHE A 100 8.29 10.74 -16.85
C PHE A 100 6.88 10.21 -17.09
N GLN A 101 6.76 9.13 -17.87
CA GLN A 101 5.51 8.40 -18.04
C GLN A 101 5.58 7.00 -17.44
N GLU A 102 6.56 6.22 -17.88
CA GLU A 102 6.77 4.85 -17.41
C GLU A 102 8.21 4.40 -17.65
N VAL A 103 8.64 3.36 -16.93
CA VAL A 103 9.89 2.61 -17.17
C VAL A 103 9.65 1.14 -16.89
N THR A 104 10.31 0.26 -17.63
CA THR A 104 10.30 -1.19 -17.37
C THR A 104 11.71 -1.73 -17.29
N ILE A 105 12.02 -2.40 -16.19
CA ILE A 105 13.28 -3.09 -15.94
C ILE A 105 13.02 -4.58 -16.12
N ARG A 106 13.66 -5.18 -17.14
CA ARG A 106 13.56 -6.62 -17.42
C ARG A 106 14.77 -7.35 -16.88
N ASN A 107 14.52 -8.38 -16.08
CA ASN A 107 15.52 -9.33 -15.61
C ASN A 107 15.22 -10.72 -16.15
N GLN A 108 16.14 -11.66 -15.97
CA GLN A 108 16.01 -13.03 -16.48
C GLN A 108 14.71 -13.72 -16.01
N ASN A 109 14.29 -13.46 -14.76
CA ASN A 109 13.19 -14.17 -14.10
C ASN A 109 11.96 -13.29 -13.85
N GLY A 110 11.87 -12.11 -14.47
CA GLY A 110 10.73 -11.22 -14.26
C GLY A 110 11.01 -9.78 -14.65
N CYS A 111 10.08 -8.89 -14.28
CA CYS A 111 10.23 -7.46 -14.52
C CYS A 111 9.64 -6.61 -13.40
N LEU A 112 10.17 -5.39 -13.29
CA LEU A 112 9.57 -4.28 -12.57
C LEU A 112 9.13 -3.22 -13.57
N ALA A 113 7.83 -2.97 -13.67
CA ALA A 113 7.27 -1.86 -14.42
C ALA A 113 6.84 -0.75 -13.45
N VAL A 114 7.24 0.49 -13.72
CA VAL A 114 6.91 1.66 -12.88
C VAL A 114 6.22 2.70 -13.76
N TYR A 115 5.10 3.22 -13.28
CA TYR A 115 4.26 4.18 -13.99
C TYR A 115 4.04 5.42 -13.12
N GLY A 116 3.98 6.59 -13.73
CA GLY A 116 3.50 7.80 -13.06
C GLY A 116 2.00 7.72 -12.79
N VAL A 117 1.58 8.14 -11.59
CA VAL A 117 0.17 8.29 -11.19
C VAL A 117 -0.02 9.69 -10.62
N GLY A 118 -0.48 10.62 -11.46
CA GLY A 118 -0.46 12.04 -11.13
C GLY A 118 0.97 12.55 -10.91
N ASP A 119 1.12 13.58 -10.08
CA ASP A 119 2.40 14.28 -9.91
C ASP A 119 3.33 13.67 -8.85
N LEU A 120 2.74 13.08 -7.80
CA LEU A 120 3.47 12.70 -6.58
C LEU A 120 3.42 11.20 -6.27
N SER A 121 2.77 10.39 -7.11
CA SER A 121 2.60 8.96 -6.87
C SER A 121 3.05 8.12 -8.06
N LEU A 122 3.42 6.89 -7.76
CA LEU A 122 3.92 5.88 -8.68
C LEU A 122 3.12 4.59 -8.48
N LEU A 123 2.81 3.91 -9.58
CA LEU A 123 2.39 2.51 -9.57
C LEU A 123 3.59 1.65 -9.96
N ALA A 124 4.01 0.77 -9.06
CA ALA A 124 5.02 -0.26 -9.34
C ALA A 124 4.34 -1.62 -9.47
N VAL A 125 4.66 -2.36 -10.53
CA VAL A 125 4.14 -3.68 -10.80
C VAL A 125 5.30 -4.65 -10.98
N VAL A 126 5.31 -5.69 -10.15
CA VAL A 126 6.27 -6.79 -10.23
C VAL A 126 5.61 -7.95 -10.94
N GLY A 127 6.29 -8.48 -11.96
CA GLY A 127 5.89 -9.69 -12.64
C GLY A 127 6.99 -10.73 -12.67
N ASP A 128 6.61 -12.00 -12.65
CA ASP A 128 7.51 -13.13 -12.83
C ASP A 128 7.92 -13.32 -14.31
N GLY A 129 8.72 -14.35 -14.60
CA GLY A 129 9.23 -14.62 -15.93
C GLY A 129 8.17 -14.93 -16.99
N THR A 130 6.92 -15.19 -16.58
CA THR A 130 5.79 -15.50 -17.48
C THR A 130 4.98 -14.28 -17.87
N VAL A 131 5.22 -13.13 -17.24
CA VAL A 131 4.41 -11.92 -17.45
C VAL A 131 4.50 -11.41 -18.88
N ASN A 132 3.33 -11.19 -19.50
CA ASN A 132 3.25 -10.52 -20.78
C ASN A 132 3.27 -9.00 -20.57
N VAL A 133 4.44 -8.39 -20.76
CA VAL A 133 4.63 -6.94 -20.52
C VAL A 133 3.83 -6.05 -21.46
N ALA A 134 3.66 -6.44 -22.73
CA ALA A 134 2.80 -5.67 -23.64
C ALA A 134 1.36 -5.62 -23.11
N ARG A 135 0.84 -6.76 -22.65
CA ARG A 135 -0.47 -6.82 -22.01
C ARG A 135 -0.51 -6.05 -20.69
N LEU A 136 0.54 -6.13 -19.87
CA LEU A 136 0.64 -5.36 -18.64
C LEU A 136 0.46 -3.85 -18.90
N HIS A 137 1.15 -3.29 -19.89
CA HIS A 137 0.98 -1.87 -20.22
C HIS A 137 -0.46 -1.56 -20.65
N LEU A 138 -1.06 -2.39 -21.51
CA LEU A 138 -2.44 -2.19 -21.97
C LEU A 138 -3.45 -2.17 -20.81
N GLU A 139 -3.36 -3.12 -19.90
CA GLU A 139 -4.27 -3.24 -18.75
C GLU A 139 -3.98 -2.17 -17.68
N ALA A 140 -2.72 -1.73 -17.54
CA ALA A 140 -2.33 -0.69 -16.59
C ALA A 140 -2.87 0.70 -16.97
N ARG A 141 -2.90 1.06 -18.27
CA ARG A 141 -3.33 2.40 -18.71
C ARG A 141 -4.66 2.88 -18.11
N PRO A 142 -5.78 2.13 -18.21
CA PRO A 142 -7.05 2.57 -17.62
C PRO A 142 -7.01 2.59 -16.07
N VAL A 143 -6.20 1.73 -15.44
CA VAL A 143 -6.03 1.68 -13.98
C VAL A 143 -5.33 2.96 -13.48
N LEU A 144 -4.31 3.45 -14.19
CA LEU A 144 -3.59 4.68 -13.82
C LEU A 144 -4.52 5.88 -13.69
N GLY A 145 -5.47 6.05 -14.62
CA GLY A 145 -6.45 7.13 -14.57
C GLY A 145 -7.39 7.04 -13.37
N ARG A 146 -7.85 5.83 -13.01
CA ARG A 146 -8.69 5.62 -11.83
C ARG A 146 -7.91 5.85 -10.53
N LEU A 147 -6.67 5.37 -10.47
CA LEU A 147 -5.79 5.59 -9.31
C LEU A 147 -5.50 7.08 -9.08
N ALA A 148 -5.22 7.83 -10.15
CA ALA A 148 -4.99 9.28 -10.06
C ALA A 148 -6.19 10.00 -9.45
N ALA A 149 -7.41 9.70 -9.94
CA ALA A 149 -8.64 10.30 -9.40
C ALA A 149 -8.86 9.97 -7.91
N LEU A 150 -8.56 8.74 -7.49
CA LEU A 150 -8.69 8.31 -6.10
C LEU A 150 -7.65 9.01 -5.18
N LEU A 151 -6.40 9.12 -5.62
CA LEU A 151 -5.32 9.74 -4.84
C LEU A 151 -5.47 11.26 -4.71
N GLU A 152 -6.01 11.94 -5.72
CA GLU A 152 -6.36 13.36 -5.64
C GLU A 152 -7.50 13.61 -4.65
N GLY A 153 -8.51 12.73 -4.62
CA GLY A 153 -9.60 12.78 -3.65
C GLY A 153 -9.10 12.65 -2.20
N ASP A 154 -8.19 11.71 -1.97
CA ASP A 154 -7.57 11.46 -0.66
C ASP A 154 -6.67 12.62 -0.20
N SER A 155 -5.87 13.18 -1.11
CA SER A 155 -4.99 14.32 -0.81
C SER A 155 -5.75 15.59 -0.43
N ARG A 156 -6.88 15.86 -1.09
CA ARG A 156 -7.77 16.98 -0.72
C ARG A 156 -8.38 16.79 0.66
N ASN A 157 -8.74 15.57 1.03
CA ASN A 157 -9.34 15.28 2.33
C ASN A 157 -8.34 15.46 3.49
N ARG A 158 -7.06 15.08 3.29
CA ARG A 158 -5.98 15.26 4.29
C ARG A 158 -5.64 16.72 4.57
N ASN A 159 -5.74 17.60 3.58
CA ASN A 159 -5.40 19.01 3.75
C ASN A 159 -6.48 19.79 4.52
N PHE A 160 -7.69 19.25 4.67
CA PHE A 160 -8.79 19.89 5.40
C PHE A 160 -8.79 19.54 6.90
N THR A 161 -7.99 18.56 7.32
CA THR A 161 -7.91 18.10 8.73
C THR A 161 -6.71 18.67 9.51
N ARG A 162 -6.02 19.68 8.98
CA ARG A 162 -4.96 20.44 9.66
C ARG A 162 -5.37 21.90 9.84
#